data_AF-A0A814EDG1-F1
#
_entry.id   AF-A0A814EDG1-F1
#
_cell.length_a   1.000
_cell.length_b   1.000
_cell.length_c   1.000
_cell.angle_alpha   90.00
_cell.angle_beta   90.00
_cell.angle_gamma   90.00
#
_symmetry.space_group_name_H-M   'P 1'
#
loop_
_entity.id
_entity.type
_entity.pdbx_description
1 polymer ?
#
loop_
_entity_poly.entity_id
_entity_poly.type
_entity_poly.pdbx_seq_one_letter_code
_entity_poly.pdbx_strand_id
1 'polypeptide(L)'
;MSLDWKSNPPYSNVKQDDKLIKYNASCYCGLVKYVIYDEYPVDSTYCHCHGCQQLQGAPYQWACIFPKTSLYFLSGLDSLKFYNSDENIQDHILPCKVSCKQCSSPLADEGRRMWLAFPQTFKQFRLSETVREKLKASCHIFYGQRTISSDCFKNDGLSKFQGHKNKSNIILDQDI
;
A
#
# COMPACT_ATOMS: atom_id res chain seq x y z
N MET A 1 -16.50 4.28 22.73
CA MET A 1 -17.10 5.03 21.60
C MET A 1 -16.11 4.94 20.47
N SER A 2 -16.43 4.21 19.40
CA SER A 2 -15.61 4.24 18.19
C SER A 2 -15.61 5.68 17.69
N LEU A 3 -14.45 6.34 17.67
CA LEU A 3 -14.29 7.57 16.89
C LEU A 3 -14.76 7.25 15.46
N ASP A 4 -15.67 8.06 14.92
CA ASP A 4 -16.10 7.90 13.53
C ASP A 4 -14.88 8.11 12.65
N TRP A 5 -14.34 7.03 12.09
CA TRP A 5 -13.15 7.07 11.24
C TRP A 5 -13.35 8.02 10.05
N LYS A 6 -14.61 8.24 9.62
CA LYS A 6 -14.96 9.18 8.55
C LYS A 6 -14.61 10.62 8.88
N SER A 7 -14.53 11.00 10.16
CA SER A 7 -14.16 12.35 10.58
C SER A 7 -12.65 12.59 10.57
N ASN A 8 -11.83 11.57 10.28
CA ASN A 8 -10.37 11.64 10.33
C ASN A 8 -9.75 11.50 8.92
N PRO A 9 -8.57 12.08 8.66
CA PRO A 9 -7.81 11.81 7.45
C PRO A 9 -7.56 10.30 7.28
N PRO A 10 -7.58 9.77 6.05
CA PRO A 10 -7.78 10.48 4.78
C PRO A 10 -9.26 10.74 4.41
N TYR A 11 -10.22 10.34 5.24
CA TYR A 11 -11.64 10.27 4.92
C TYR A 11 -12.38 11.61 5.03
N SER A 12 -11.89 12.49 5.90
CA SER A 12 -12.43 13.85 6.09
C SER A 12 -11.69 14.94 5.31
N ASN A 13 -10.66 14.59 4.54
CA ASN A 13 -9.88 15.57 3.80
C ASN A 13 -10.76 16.33 2.81
N VAL A 14 -10.43 17.60 2.59
CA VAL A 14 -11.10 18.44 1.59
C VAL A 14 -10.43 18.28 0.23
N LYS A 15 -11.25 18.25 -0.82
CA LYS A 15 -10.77 18.17 -2.21
C LYS A 15 -9.87 19.39 -2.52
N GLN A 16 -8.69 19.15 -3.07
CA GLN A 16 -7.83 20.19 -3.64
C GLN A 16 -8.06 20.33 -5.15
N ASP A 17 -7.42 21.31 -5.79
CA ASP A 17 -7.49 21.51 -7.25
C ASP A 17 -7.14 20.21 -8.00
N ASP A 18 -7.98 19.83 -8.97
CA ASP A 18 -7.80 18.62 -9.78
C ASP A 18 -6.48 18.64 -10.57
N LYS A 19 -5.92 19.83 -10.87
CA LYS A 19 -4.61 19.99 -11.52
C LYS A 19 -3.45 19.46 -10.66
N LEU A 20 -3.65 19.33 -9.35
CA LEU A 20 -2.64 18.83 -8.43
C LEU A 20 -2.63 17.30 -8.33
N ILE A 21 -3.63 16.61 -8.87
CA ILE A 21 -3.75 15.15 -8.77
C ILE A 21 -2.56 14.49 -9.48
N LYS A 22 -1.81 13.67 -8.75
CA LYS A 22 -0.67 12.89 -9.26
C LYS A 22 -1.07 11.45 -9.57
N TYR A 23 -1.88 10.86 -8.69
CA TYR A 23 -2.31 9.47 -8.82
C TYR A 23 -3.83 9.36 -8.68
N ASN A 24 -4.47 8.65 -9.61
CA ASN A 24 -5.89 8.28 -9.53
C ASN A 24 -5.98 6.79 -9.20
N ALA A 25 -6.41 6.48 -7.98
CA ALA A 25 -6.57 5.12 -7.50
C ALA A 25 -8.02 4.65 -7.65
N SER A 26 -8.19 3.36 -7.94
CA SER A 26 -9.50 2.72 -8.02
C SER A 26 -9.42 1.25 -7.62
N CYS A 27 -10.42 0.76 -6.89
CA CYS A 27 -10.67 -0.68 -6.82
C CYS A 27 -11.03 -1.24 -8.20
N TYR A 28 -11.01 -2.56 -8.36
CA TYR A 28 -11.32 -3.22 -9.65
C TYR A 28 -12.70 -2.84 -10.21
N CYS A 29 -13.74 -2.84 -9.37
CA CYS A 29 -15.10 -2.49 -9.81
C CYS A 29 -15.36 -0.98 -9.97
N GLY A 30 -14.42 -0.12 -9.56
CA GLY A 30 -14.57 1.33 -9.68
C GLY A 30 -15.49 2.01 -8.66
N LEU A 31 -16.05 1.29 -7.69
CA LEU A 31 -16.89 1.88 -6.64
C LEU A 31 -16.09 2.78 -5.68
N VAL A 32 -14.95 2.26 -5.22
CA VAL A 32 -14.01 3.00 -4.37
C VAL A 32 -12.97 3.68 -5.25
N LYS A 33 -12.88 5.01 -5.14
CA LYS A 33 -11.92 5.86 -5.86
C LYS A 33 -11.34 6.89 -4.92
N TYR A 34 -10.04 7.12 -5.02
CA TYR A 34 -9.36 8.20 -4.31
C TYR A 34 -8.22 8.75 -5.16
N VAL A 35 -7.76 9.94 -4.81
CA VAL A 35 -6.63 10.61 -5.46
C VAL A 35 -5.53 10.89 -4.46
N ILE A 36 -4.31 11.02 -4.96
CA ILE A 36 -3.13 11.42 -4.19
C ILE A 36 -2.53 12.66 -4.86
N TYR A 37 -2.22 13.66 -4.04
CA TYR A 37 -1.66 14.95 -4.47
C TYR A 37 -0.13 15.01 -4.37
N ASP A 38 0.47 14.20 -3.51
CA ASP A 38 1.93 14.13 -3.41
C ASP A 38 2.52 13.45 -4.64
N GLU A 39 3.62 14.01 -5.16
CA GLU A 39 4.30 13.47 -6.33
C GLU A 39 5.14 12.23 -6.02
N TYR A 40 5.75 12.17 -4.84
CA TYR A 40 6.61 11.05 -4.43
C TYR A 40 6.08 10.45 -3.12
N PRO A 41 6.07 9.11 -2.99
CA PRO A 41 5.82 8.49 -1.69
C PRO A 41 7.00 8.77 -0.76
N VAL A 42 6.74 8.73 0.55
CA VAL A 42 7.78 8.80 1.59
C VAL A 42 8.72 7.59 1.50
N ASP A 43 8.17 6.42 1.18
CA ASP A 43 8.94 5.22 0.86
C ASP A 43 8.08 4.28 -0.01
N SER A 44 8.71 3.30 -0.63
CA SER A 44 8.05 2.25 -1.39
C SER A 44 8.76 0.92 -1.13
N THR A 45 8.02 -0.14 -0.80
CA THR A 45 8.62 -1.38 -0.31
C THR A 45 7.90 -2.62 -0.81
N TYR A 46 8.68 -3.69 -1.01
CA TYR A 46 8.16 -5.04 -1.20
C TYR A 46 8.20 -5.81 0.12
N CYS A 47 7.03 -6.21 0.63
CA CYS A 47 6.91 -7.00 1.85
C CYS A 47 6.63 -8.47 1.54
N HIS A 48 7.49 -9.33 2.06
CA HIS A 48 7.44 -10.78 1.87
C HIS A 48 6.90 -11.54 3.07
N CYS A 49 6.36 -10.85 4.09
CA CYS A 49 5.85 -11.57 5.25
C CYS A 49 4.64 -12.43 4.88
N HIS A 50 4.49 -13.57 5.55
CA HIS A 50 3.43 -14.53 5.26
C HIS A 50 2.02 -13.91 5.33
N GLY A 51 1.78 -13.03 6.31
CA GLY A 51 0.49 -12.34 6.44
C GLY A 51 0.18 -11.42 5.26
N CYS A 52 1.15 -10.64 4.77
CA CYS A 52 0.99 -9.81 3.58
C CYS A 52 0.74 -10.67 2.32
N GLN A 53 1.42 -11.81 2.19
CA GLN A 53 1.20 -12.72 1.06
C GLN A 53 -0.22 -13.27 1.02
N GLN A 54 -0.71 -13.78 2.16
CA GLN A 54 -2.06 -14.34 2.26
C GLN A 54 -3.15 -13.29 2.09
N LEU A 55 -3.03 -12.15 2.76
CA LEU A 55 -4.05 -11.09 2.72
C LEU A 55 -4.12 -10.38 1.37
N GLN A 56 -3.00 -10.27 0.66
CA GLN A 56 -2.95 -9.70 -0.68
C GLN A 56 -3.31 -10.71 -1.77
N GLY A 57 -3.14 -12.02 -1.50
CA GLY A 57 -3.24 -13.08 -2.49
C GLY A 57 -2.12 -13.01 -3.53
N ALA A 58 -0.91 -12.60 -3.12
CA ALA A 58 0.23 -12.37 -4.00
C ALA A 58 1.55 -12.84 -3.34
N PRO A 59 2.62 -13.16 -4.11
CA PRO A 59 3.89 -13.60 -3.54
C PRO A 59 4.58 -12.57 -2.65
N TYR A 60 4.19 -11.30 -2.78
CA TYR A 60 4.60 -10.19 -1.92
C TYR A 60 3.58 -9.05 -2.03
N GLN A 61 3.57 -8.17 -1.03
CA GLN A 61 2.83 -6.91 -1.07
C GLN A 61 3.76 -5.79 -1.54
N TRP A 62 3.32 -5.00 -2.50
CA TRP A 62 3.98 -3.73 -2.85
C TRP A 62 3.18 -2.57 -2.28
N ALA A 63 3.81 -1.77 -1.43
CA ALA A 63 3.19 -0.59 -0.81
C ALA A 63 4.02 0.66 -1.06
N CYS A 64 3.36 1.73 -1.54
CA CYS A 64 3.87 3.09 -1.61
C CYS A 64 3.25 3.91 -0.47
N ILE A 65 4.09 4.51 0.37
CA ILE A 65 3.69 5.12 1.63
C ILE A 65 3.47 6.62 1.44
N PHE A 66 2.26 7.10 1.67
CA PHE A 66 1.90 8.51 1.61
C PHE A 66 1.36 9.01 2.96
N PRO A 67 1.53 10.28 3.33
CA PRO A 67 0.82 10.87 4.46
C PRO A 67 -0.69 10.84 4.21
N LYS A 68 -1.51 10.49 5.21
CA LYS A 68 -2.98 10.49 5.06
C LYS A 68 -3.56 11.82 4.59
N THR A 69 -2.88 12.92 4.88
CA THR A 69 -3.28 14.28 4.51
C THR A 69 -3.13 14.58 3.01
N SER A 70 -2.39 13.77 2.25
CA SER A 70 -2.20 14.00 0.80
C SER A 70 -3.19 13.26 -0.08
N LEU A 71 -4.21 12.63 0.50
CA LEU A 71 -5.22 11.86 -0.21
C LEU A 71 -6.60 12.52 -0.14
N TYR A 72 -7.45 12.22 -1.12
CA TYR A 72 -8.86 12.57 -1.07
C TYR A 72 -9.70 11.46 -1.69
N PHE A 73 -10.73 10.99 -0.98
CA PHE A 73 -11.69 10.02 -1.50
C PHE A 73 -12.69 10.71 -2.42
N LEU A 74 -12.75 10.25 -3.67
CA LEU A 74 -13.73 10.71 -4.66
C LEU A 74 -15.09 10.02 -4.47
N SER A 75 -15.08 8.75 -4.08
CA SER A 75 -16.29 7.95 -3.90
C SER A 75 -16.04 6.67 -3.10
N GLY A 76 -17.12 6.08 -2.58
CA GLY A 76 -17.12 4.70 -2.10
C GLY A 76 -16.71 4.49 -0.64
N LEU A 77 -16.79 5.52 0.21
CA LEU A 77 -16.51 5.40 1.65
C LEU A 77 -17.35 4.28 2.31
N ASP A 78 -18.64 4.20 2.00
CA ASP A 78 -19.51 3.15 2.56
C ASP A 78 -19.20 1.74 2.00
N SER A 79 -18.47 1.68 0.90
CA SER A 79 -18.00 0.44 0.26
C SER A 79 -16.63 -0.01 0.77
N LEU A 80 -16.04 0.67 1.77
CA LEU A 80 -14.79 0.25 2.40
C LEU A 80 -15.01 -0.86 3.44
N LYS A 81 -14.14 -1.86 3.42
CA LYS A 81 -13.98 -2.88 4.45
C LYS A 81 -12.61 -2.72 5.10
N PHE A 82 -12.61 -2.82 6.43
CA PHE A 82 -11.41 -2.76 7.27
C PHE A 82 -11.16 -4.12 7.93
N TYR A 83 -9.90 -4.48 8.10
CA TYR A 83 -9.52 -5.69 8.82
C TYR A 83 -8.23 -5.45 9.60
N ASN A 84 -8.29 -5.58 10.92
CA ASN A 84 -7.10 -5.56 11.78
C ASN A 84 -6.58 -7.00 11.89
N SER A 85 -5.38 -7.23 11.36
CA SER A 85 -4.76 -8.56 11.34
C SER A 85 -4.21 -9.02 12.68
N ASP A 86 -3.90 -8.08 13.58
CA ASP A 86 -3.32 -8.40 14.89
C ASP A 86 -4.39 -8.96 15.82
N GLU A 87 -5.58 -8.38 15.79
CA GLU A 87 -6.75 -8.80 16.58
C GLU A 87 -7.66 -9.78 15.82
N ASN A 88 -7.40 -10.02 14.53
CA ASN A 88 -8.24 -10.85 13.64
C ASN A 88 -9.72 -10.40 13.60
N ILE A 89 -9.96 -9.09 13.53
CA ILE A 89 -11.31 -8.49 13.58
C ILE A 89 -11.57 -7.61 12.36
N GLN A 90 -12.80 -7.66 11.84
CA GLN A 90 -13.27 -6.78 10.77
C GLN A 90 -13.82 -5.46 11.34
N ASP A 91 -12.92 -4.58 11.78
CA ASP A 91 -13.25 -3.24 12.30
C ASP A 91 -12.16 -2.21 11.95
N HIS A 92 -12.47 -0.92 12.06
CA HIS A 92 -11.52 0.17 11.87
C HIS A 92 -10.63 0.35 13.12
N ILE A 93 -9.67 -0.57 13.29
CA ILE A 93 -8.67 -0.53 14.36
C ILE A 93 -7.30 -0.45 13.71
N LEU A 94 -6.59 0.67 13.89
CA LEU A 94 -5.31 0.91 13.24
C LEU A 94 -4.15 0.16 13.93
N PRO A 95 -3.20 -0.42 13.17
CA PRO A 95 -3.17 -0.49 11.70
C PRO A 95 -4.17 -1.50 11.15
N CYS A 96 -4.78 -1.21 9.99
CA CYS A 96 -5.73 -2.12 9.35
C CYS A 96 -5.52 -2.23 7.84
N LYS A 97 -5.99 -3.34 7.27
CA LYS A 97 -6.11 -3.56 5.82
C LYS A 97 -7.36 -2.86 5.31
N VAL A 98 -7.26 -2.19 4.16
CA VAL A 98 -8.38 -1.52 3.50
C VAL A 98 -8.67 -2.18 2.16
N SER A 99 -9.91 -2.58 1.95
CA SER A 99 -10.38 -3.24 0.72
C SER A 99 -11.78 -2.81 0.33
N CYS A 100 -12.17 -3.11 -0.91
CA CYS A 100 -13.53 -2.88 -1.39
C CYS A 100 -14.48 -4.03 -0.97
N LYS A 101 -15.62 -3.70 -0.35
CA LYS A 101 -16.67 -4.68 0.01
C LYS A 101 -17.23 -5.46 -1.18
N GLN A 102 -17.28 -4.85 -2.36
CA GLN A 102 -17.91 -5.43 -3.55
C GLN A 102 -16.99 -6.40 -4.29
N CYS A 103 -15.78 -5.96 -4.64
CA CYS A 103 -14.86 -6.74 -5.48
C CYS A 103 -13.68 -7.32 -4.71
N SER A 104 -13.62 -7.12 -3.40
CA SER A 104 -12.53 -7.55 -2.51
C SER A 104 -11.15 -7.00 -2.88
N SER A 105 -11.05 -6.06 -3.83
CA SER A 105 -9.75 -5.52 -4.23
C SER A 105 -9.06 -4.86 -3.03
N PRO A 106 -7.84 -5.29 -2.69
CA PRO A 106 -7.03 -4.62 -1.69
C PRO A 106 -6.63 -3.24 -2.22
N LEU A 107 -6.69 -2.22 -1.36
CA LEU A 107 -6.45 -0.82 -1.72
C LEU A 107 -5.22 -0.24 -1.03
N ALA A 108 -5.06 -0.52 0.26
CA ALA A 108 -3.95 -0.05 1.08
C ALA A 108 -3.89 -0.78 2.42
N ASP A 109 -2.76 -0.59 3.11
CA ASP A 109 -2.73 -0.68 4.57
C ASP A 109 -2.84 0.74 5.16
N GLU A 110 -3.69 0.90 6.16
CA GLU A 110 -3.86 2.16 6.87
C GLU A 110 -3.09 2.13 8.20
N GLY A 111 -2.09 3.00 8.31
CA GLY A 111 -1.37 3.25 9.56
C GLY A 111 -2.00 4.39 10.37
N ARG A 112 -1.34 4.80 11.47
CA ARG A 112 -1.82 5.94 12.28
C ARG A 112 -1.83 7.26 11.51
N ARG A 113 -0.78 7.53 10.73
CA ARG A 113 -0.59 8.77 9.95
C ARG A 113 -0.37 8.55 8.47
N MET A 114 -0.08 7.30 8.08
CA MET A 114 0.31 6.93 6.73
C MET A 114 -0.76 6.08 6.06
N TRP A 115 -0.82 6.22 4.75
CA TRP A 115 -1.60 5.40 3.84
C TRP A 115 -0.63 4.65 2.93
N LEU A 116 -0.55 3.33 3.09
CA LEU A 116 0.33 2.46 2.34
C LEU A 116 -0.43 1.99 1.09
N ALA A 117 -0.54 2.87 0.10
CA ALA A 117 -1.28 2.61 -1.13
C ALA A 117 -0.65 1.47 -1.94
N PHE A 118 -1.50 0.67 -2.55
CA PHE A 118 -1.07 -0.37 -3.47
C PHE A 118 -1.02 0.19 -4.91
N PRO A 119 0.16 0.37 -5.51
CA PRO A 119 0.34 1.14 -6.75
C PRO A 119 -0.36 0.52 -7.96
N GLN A 120 -0.64 -0.78 -7.95
CA GLN A 120 -1.44 -1.45 -8.99
C GLN A 120 -2.89 -0.95 -9.09
N THR A 121 -3.37 -0.20 -8.08
CA THR A 121 -4.68 0.45 -8.09
C THR A 121 -4.66 1.79 -8.84
N PHE A 122 -3.48 2.34 -9.14
CA PHE A 122 -3.36 3.62 -9.83
C PHE A 122 -3.53 3.43 -11.34
N LYS A 123 -4.44 4.19 -11.95
CA LYS A 123 -4.69 4.12 -13.40
C LYS A 123 -3.44 4.44 -14.22
N GLN A 124 -2.67 5.44 -13.78
CA GLN A 124 -1.46 5.90 -14.45
C GLN A 124 -0.32 4.88 -14.39
N PHE A 125 -0.31 3.98 -13.40
CA PHE A 125 0.80 3.06 -13.16
C PHE A 125 1.09 2.14 -14.36
N ARG A 126 0.05 1.67 -15.03
CA ARG A 126 0.21 0.82 -16.23
C ARG A 126 0.63 1.61 -17.47
N LEU A 127 0.39 2.92 -17.50
CA LEU A 127 0.46 3.75 -18.70
C LEU A 127 1.75 4.57 -18.82
N SER A 128 2.51 4.74 -17.74
CA SER A 128 3.67 5.64 -17.71
C SER A 128 4.86 5.01 -17.00
N GLU A 129 5.98 4.89 -17.72
CA GLU A 129 7.27 4.48 -17.13
C GLU A 129 7.74 5.47 -16.07
N THR A 130 7.58 6.76 -16.33
CA THR A 130 7.91 7.82 -15.36
C THR A 130 7.15 7.66 -14.05
N VAL A 131 5.89 7.22 -14.09
CA VAL A 131 5.12 6.92 -12.87
C VAL A 131 5.66 5.69 -12.16
N ARG A 132 6.04 4.63 -12.89
CA ARG A 132 6.65 3.44 -12.30
C ARG A 132 7.97 3.77 -11.61
N GLU A 133 8.81 4.59 -12.22
CA GLU A 133 10.07 5.05 -11.64
C GLU A 133 9.88 5.86 -10.35
N LYS A 134 8.85 6.71 -10.28
CA LYS A 134 8.54 7.48 -9.05
C LYS A 134 8.07 6.59 -7.90
N LEU A 135 7.43 5.47 -8.22
CA LEU A 135 6.81 4.56 -7.25
C LEU A 135 7.67 3.34 -6.94
N LYS A 136 8.80 3.16 -7.63
CA LYS A 136 9.66 1.97 -7.51
C LYS A 136 10.02 1.69 -6.05
N ALA A 137 10.01 0.41 -5.69
CA ALA A 137 10.41 0.00 -4.35
C ALA A 137 11.88 0.34 -4.11
N SER A 138 12.20 0.73 -2.87
CA SER A 138 13.56 1.00 -2.40
C SER A 138 14.24 -0.23 -1.81
N CYS A 139 13.45 -1.22 -1.38
CA CYS A 139 13.95 -2.44 -0.74
C CYS A 139 12.89 -3.55 -0.66
N HIS A 140 13.37 -4.73 -0.30
CA HIS A 140 12.57 -5.84 0.21
C HIS A 140 12.67 -5.94 1.72
N ILE A 141 11.54 -6.17 2.38
CA ILE A 141 11.47 -6.46 3.82
C ILE A 141 10.89 -7.86 4.04
N PHE A 142 11.29 -8.51 5.14
CA PHE A 142 10.95 -9.90 5.44
C PHE A 142 11.36 -10.89 4.33
N TYR A 143 12.43 -10.62 3.59
CA TYR A 143 12.79 -11.33 2.36
C TYR A 143 13.10 -12.83 2.56
N GLY A 144 13.45 -13.24 3.78
CA GLY A 144 13.60 -14.64 4.14
C GLY A 144 12.31 -15.47 4.03
N GLN A 145 11.15 -14.82 4.02
CA GLN A 145 9.83 -15.46 3.91
C GLN A 145 9.27 -15.46 2.48
N ARG A 146 10.07 -15.09 1.48
CA ARG A 146 9.66 -15.11 0.06
C ARG A 146 9.17 -16.51 -0.35
N THR A 147 8.13 -16.56 -1.16
CA THR A 147 7.61 -17.81 -1.74
C THR A 147 8.08 -18.07 -3.16
N ILE A 148 8.70 -17.07 -3.79
CA ILE A 148 9.29 -17.23 -5.12
C ILE A 148 10.74 -17.67 -5.00
N SER A 149 11.24 -18.32 -6.07
CA SER A 149 12.62 -18.73 -6.16
C SER A 149 13.57 -17.55 -6.02
N SER A 150 14.76 -17.84 -5.51
CA SER A 150 15.70 -16.82 -5.06
C SER A 150 16.34 -16.03 -6.22
N ASP A 151 16.33 -16.60 -7.43
CA ASP A 151 16.78 -15.99 -8.67
C ASP A 151 15.89 -14.82 -9.15
N CYS A 152 14.60 -14.79 -8.80
CA CYS A 152 13.64 -13.80 -9.30
C CYS A 152 13.97 -12.34 -8.89
N PHE A 153 14.63 -12.13 -7.75
CA PHE A 153 15.07 -10.82 -7.26
C PHE A 153 16.59 -10.71 -7.11
N LYS A 154 17.32 -11.67 -7.68
CA LYS A 154 18.77 -11.63 -7.66
C LYS A 154 19.25 -10.50 -8.57
N ASN A 155 20.14 -9.64 -8.08
CA ASN A 155 20.69 -8.49 -8.81
C ASN A 155 19.65 -7.45 -9.26
N ASP A 156 18.50 -7.36 -8.59
CA ASP A 156 17.51 -6.30 -8.87
C ASP A 156 17.94 -4.91 -8.35
N GLY A 157 19.10 -4.83 -7.67
CA GLY A 157 19.66 -3.59 -7.13
C GLY A 157 18.96 -3.10 -5.86
N LEU A 158 18.03 -3.87 -5.29
CA LEU A 158 17.29 -3.50 -4.08
C LEU A 158 17.87 -4.18 -2.85
N SER A 159 18.03 -3.42 -1.76
CA SER A 159 18.43 -3.97 -0.46
C SER A 159 17.39 -4.96 0.05
N LYS A 160 17.83 -6.08 0.62
CA LYS A 160 16.95 -7.14 1.12
C LYS A 160 17.13 -7.26 2.63
N PHE A 161 16.07 -7.09 3.40
CA PHE A 161 16.10 -7.12 4.86
C PHE A 161 15.43 -8.39 5.40
N GLN A 162 16.00 -8.98 6.46
CA GLN A 162 15.40 -10.15 7.14
C GLN A 162 14.06 -9.80 7.81
N GLY A 163 13.89 -8.55 8.26
CA GLY A 163 12.67 -8.02 8.86
C GLY A 163 12.40 -6.61 8.33
N HIS A 164 12.07 -5.67 9.23
CA HIS A 164 11.87 -4.28 8.85
C HIS A 164 13.17 -3.58 8.39
N LYS A 165 13.03 -2.69 7.40
CA LYS A 165 14.09 -1.80 6.92
C LYS A 165 14.74 -1.05 8.08
N ASN A 166 16.08 -1.02 8.11
CA ASN A 166 16.90 -0.36 9.13
C ASN A 166 16.68 -0.82 10.58
N LYS A 167 15.97 -1.94 10.80
CA LYS A 167 15.75 -2.57 12.12
C LYS A 167 16.12 -4.05 12.13
N SER A 168 16.70 -4.54 11.04
CA SER A 168 17.06 -5.94 10.86
C SER A 168 18.27 -6.07 9.94
N ASN A 169 18.88 -7.25 9.95
CA ASN A 169 20.05 -7.55 9.12
C ASN A 169 19.70 -7.53 7.62
N ILE A 170 20.68 -7.13 6.82
CA ILE A 170 20.63 -7.20 5.36
C ILE A 170 21.01 -8.62 4.91
N ILE A 171 20.30 -9.14 3.92
CA ILE A 171 20.61 -10.37 3.18
C ILE A 171 21.35 -9.95 1.91
N LEU A 172 22.56 -10.45 1.69
CA LEU A 172 23.35 -10.11 0.52
C LEU A 172 22.92 -10.99 -0.67
N ASP A 173 23.01 -10.46 -1.89
CA ASP A 173 22.61 -11.20 -3.11
C ASP A 173 23.40 -12.49 -3.36
N GLN A 174 24.59 -12.59 -2.78
CA GLN A 174 25.41 -13.81 -2.80
C GLN A 174 24.88 -14.92 -1.87
N ASP A 175 24.07 -14.55 -0.87
CA ASP A 175 23.49 -15.46 0.13
C ASP A 175 22.06 -15.90 -0.26
N ILE A 176 21.67 -15.64 -1.51
CA ILE A 176 20.32 -15.84 -2.10
C ILE A 176 20.36 -16.91 -3.19
#